data_AF-A0A7J0CYM7-F1
#
_entry.id   AF-A0A7J0CYM7-F1
#
_cell.length_a   1.000
_cell.length_b   1.000
_cell.length_c   1.000
_cell.angle_alpha   90.00
_cell.angle_beta   90.00
_cell.angle_gamma   90.00
#
_symmetry.space_group_name_H-M   'P 1'
#
loop_
_entity.id
_entity.type
_entity.pdbx_description
1 polymer ?
#
loop_
_entity_poly.entity_id
_entity_poly.type
_entity_poly.pdbx_seq_one_letter_code
_entity_poly.pdbx_strand_id
1 'polypeptide(L)'
;MAAAAQALLHARRALAVDDLTDALIATPHARAGELLAALAEDEPTVLCRAVERWARDEDRPARRSAAARYGGLLQERVTAEGDRSLLRSAALALLGRPEDAELHAAALTLLVRDPQTRGRHLPQALRLFAHGDPRLPVELLAEVFPAHPEPVLAALRARLARPGDGGGAVLRALAGLDTPALALHVAGLVREYIDAHPEDGTHAAEYVDLRLEHGPAARALLLPLVTGLLRDRPAPPPVRAALARVLAGAGSTASRPLRAELLEVLLEFEQVTGRDPDVLDALLQAAAGGAHRRPEIRTRALVHRTGMLLVRTPEGAARFDRRLVELARDVPGFAALVIRWLADAPQEWAAVVGPSARRTVEALETSRRAMPMPMQAAGREHGSLRPA
;
A
#
# COMPACT_ATOMS: atom_id res chain seq x y z
N MET A 1 -31.57 8.18 18.73
CA MET A 1 -31.92 6.75 18.56
C MET A 1 -30.86 5.77 19.07
N ALA A 2 -29.54 6.03 18.96
CA ALA A 2 -28.48 5.18 19.55
C ALA A 2 -28.69 4.90 21.05
N ALA A 3 -29.13 5.89 21.83
CA ALA A 3 -29.40 5.75 23.25
C ALA A 3 -30.52 4.73 23.59
N ALA A 4 -31.51 4.52 22.71
CA ALA A 4 -32.62 3.60 22.97
C ALA A 4 -32.21 2.13 22.77
N ALA A 5 -31.34 1.85 21.80
CA ALA A 5 -30.78 0.50 21.59
C ALA A 5 -29.76 0.14 22.68
N GLN A 6 -28.92 1.10 23.10
CA GLN A 6 -28.04 0.93 24.27
C GLN A 6 -28.82 0.71 25.57
N ALA A 7 -29.93 1.44 25.76
CA ALA A 7 -30.82 1.26 26.91
C ALA A 7 -31.51 -0.10 26.93
N LEU A 8 -31.92 -0.62 25.76
CA LEU A 8 -32.49 -1.97 25.63
C LEU A 8 -31.44 -3.07 25.88
N LEU A 9 -30.20 -2.88 25.42
CA LEU A 9 -29.06 -3.76 25.76
C LEU A 9 -28.87 -3.82 27.27
N HIS A 10 -28.75 -2.66 27.93
CA HIS A 10 -28.61 -2.60 29.39
C HIS A 10 -29.79 -3.22 30.14
N ALA A 11 -31.02 -3.01 29.67
CA ALA A 11 -32.22 -3.55 30.31
C ALA A 11 -32.40 -5.07 30.13
N ARG A 12 -32.02 -5.63 28.96
CA ARG A 12 -32.16 -7.07 28.65
C ARG A 12 -30.94 -7.91 29.04
N ARG A 13 -29.76 -7.28 29.22
CA ARG A 13 -28.52 -7.93 29.69
C ARG A 13 -28.72 -8.73 30.98
N ALA A 14 -29.51 -8.22 31.92
CA ALA A 14 -29.65 -8.86 33.23
C ALA A 14 -30.46 -10.18 33.21
N LEU A 15 -31.13 -10.52 32.10
CA LEU A 15 -32.13 -11.60 32.07
C LEU A 15 -31.79 -12.74 31.11
N ALA A 16 -31.24 -12.46 29.92
CA ALA A 16 -30.96 -13.51 28.91
C ALA A 16 -29.99 -13.02 27.82
N VAL A 17 -28.71 -12.81 28.16
CA VAL A 17 -27.73 -12.31 27.18
C VAL A 17 -27.48 -13.30 26.04
N ASP A 18 -27.48 -14.61 26.33
CA ASP A 18 -27.26 -15.64 25.32
C ASP A 18 -28.37 -15.64 24.24
N ASP A 19 -29.64 -15.59 24.65
CA ASP A 19 -30.78 -15.50 23.73
C ASP A 19 -30.76 -14.20 22.92
N LEU A 20 -30.30 -13.10 23.54
CA LEU A 20 -30.12 -11.83 22.85
C LEU A 20 -29.07 -11.95 21.75
N THR A 21 -27.91 -12.55 22.02
CA THR A 21 -26.87 -12.75 20.99
C THR A 21 -27.39 -13.61 19.83
N ASP A 22 -28.16 -14.66 20.12
CA ASP A 22 -28.75 -15.56 19.13
C ASP A 22 -29.84 -14.87 18.28
N ALA A 23 -30.64 -14.00 18.88
CA ALA A 23 -31.64 -13.20 18.17
C ALA A 23 -31.01 -12.12 17.29
N LEU A 24 -29.95 -11.47 17.78
CA LEU A 24 -29.22 -10.45 17.03
C LEU A 24 -28.58 -11.05 15.77
N ILE A 25 -27.97 -12.23 15.87
CA ILE A 25 -27.36 -12.86 14.68
C ILE A 25 -28.39 -13.40 13.68
N ALA A 26 -29.57 -13.80 14.16
CA ALA A 26 -30.68 -14.21 13.29
C ALA A 26 -31.32 -13.02 12.54
N THR A 27 -31.02 -11.78 12.93
CA THR A 27 -31.60 -10.56 12.35
C THR A 27 -30.65 -9.97 11.29
N PRO A 28 -31.00 -9.99 9.99
CA PRO A 28 -30.15 -9.46 8.92
C PRO A 28 -30.25 -7.93 8.85
N HIS A 29 -29.72 -7.23 9.86
CA HIS A 29 -29.79 -5.77 9.98
C HIS A 29 -28.46 -5.18 10.46
N ALA A 30 -27.98 -4.12 9.82
CA ALA A 30 -26.69 -3.49 10.14
C ALA A 30 -26.53 -3.14 11.63
N ARG A 31 -27.60 -2.62 12.24
CA ARG A 31 -27.62 -2.30 13.69
C ARG A 31 -27.44 -3.53 14.59
N ALA A 32 -27.90 -4.71 14.20
CA ALA A 32 -27.68 -5.93 14.99
C ALA A 32 -26.17 -6.28 15.01
N GLY A 33 -25.47 -6.06 13.89
CA GLY A 33 -24.02 -6.19 13.81
C GLY A 33 -23.27 -5.17 14.69
N GLU A 34 -23.73 -3.92 14.74
CA GLU A 34 -23.16 -2.88 15.62
C GLU A 34 -23.35 -3.23 17.10
N LEU A 35 -24.52 -3.73 17.50
CA LEU A 35 -24.79 -4.12 18.89
C LEU A 35 -23.93 -5.32 19.32
N LEU A 36 -23.74 -6.30 18.45
CA LEU A 36 -22.84 -7.42 18.69
C LEU A 36 -21.37 -6.99 18.76
N ALA A 37 -20.96 -6.00 17.96
CA ALA A 37 -19.63 -5.41 18.06
C ALA A 37 -19.44 -4.68 19.40
N ALA A 38 -20.44 -3.92 19.86
CA ALA A 38 -20.42 -3.26 21.17
C ALA A 38 -20.36 -4.29 22.32
N LEU A 39 -21.11 -5.38 22.24
CA LEU A 39 -21.03 -6.48 23.22
C LEU A 39 -19.65 -7.13 23.28
N ALA A 40 -18.92 -7.17 22.15
CA ALA A 40 -17.55 -7.67 22.16
C ALA A 40 -16.58 -6.77 22.94
N GLU A 41 -16.92 -5.48 23.08
CA GLU A 41 -16.14 -4.52 23.87
C GLU A 41 -16.54 -4.57 25.34
N ASP A 42 -17.84 -4.56 25.62
CA ASP A 42 -18.39 -4.43 26.98
C ASP A 42 -18.42 -5.76 27.75
N GLU A 43 -18.64 -6.89 27.06
CA GLU A 43 -18.86 -8.21 27.66
C GLU A 43 -18.20 -9.35 26.85
N PRO A 44 -16.86 -9.34 26.70
CA PRO A 44 -16.15 -10.30 25.85
C PRO A 44 -16.38 -11.76 26.22
N THR A 45 -16.49 -12.07 27.52
CA THR A 45 -16.76 -13.43 28.02
C THR A 45 -18.11 -13.98 27.54
N VAL A 46 -19.15 -13.15 27.48
CA VAL A 46 -20.47 -13.57 26.98
C VAL A 46 -20.37 -13.90 25.49
N LEU A 47 -19.74 -13.00 24.72
CA LEU A 47 -19.62 -13.21 23.29
C LEU A 47 -18.71 -14.40 22.95
N CYS A 48 -17.67 -14.69 23.76
CA CYS A 48 -16.88 -15.92 23.64
C CYS A 48 -17.74 -17.19 23.76
N ARG A 49 -18.69 -17.23 24.71
CA ARG A 49 -19.63 -18.36 24.85
C ARG A 49 -20.58 -18.45 23.66
N ALA A 50 -21.09 -17.31 23.18
CA ALA A 50 -21.96 -17.29 22.01
C ALA A 50 -21.22 -17.80 20.76
N VAL A 51 -19.98 -17.36 20.52
CA VAL A 51 -19.11 -17.84 19.43
C VAL A 51 -18.87 -19.35 19.52
N GLU A 52 -18.61 -19.86 20.72
CA GLU A 52 -18.39 -21.28 20.98
C GLU A 52 -19.63 -22.13 20.65
N ARG A 53 -20.83 -21.65 21.00
CA ARG A 53 -22.11 -22.27 20.63
C ARG A 53 -22.37 -22.21 19.13
N TRP A 54 -22.19 -21.03 18.52
CA TRP A 54 -22.44 -20.81 17.09
C TRP A 54 -21.52 -21.65 16.19
N ALA A 55 -20.27 -21.86 16.58
CA ALA A 55 -19.33 -22.69 15.83
C ALA A 55 -19.75 -24.16 15.77
N ARG A 56 -20.51 -24.63 16.77
CA ARG A 56 -21.04 -26.01 16.84
C ARG A 56 -22.42 -26.17 16.21
N ASP A 57 -23.07 -25.09 15.79
CA ASP A 57 -24.40 -25.16 15.18
C ASP A 57 -24.30 -25.80 13.79
N GLU A 58 -24.73 -27.06 13.69
CA GLU A 58 -24.63 -27.87 12.47
C GLU A 58 -25.60 -27.39 11.39
N ASP A 59 -26.78 -26.93 11.79
CA ASP A 59 -27.90 -26.60 10.90
C ASP A 59 -27.78 -25.19 10.29
N ARG A 60 -27.05 -24.29 10.94
CA ARG A 60 -27.04 -22.86 10.59
C ARG A 60 -25.66 -22.36 10.15
N PRO A 61 -25.32 -22.42 8.85
CA PRO A 61 -24.03 -21.92 8.34
C PRO A 61 -23.77 -20.45 8.68
N ALA A 62 -24.81 -19.62 8.68
CA ALA A 62 -24.70 -18.20 9.05
C ALA A 62 -24.16 -17.99 10.48
N ARG A 63 -24.49 -18.87 11.42
CA ARG A 63 -23.94 -18.82 12.79
C ARG A 63 -22.46 -19.21 12.81
N ARG A 64 -22.05 -20.20 12.02
CA ARG A 64 -20.63 -20.57 11.89
C ARG A 64 -19.79 -19.45 11.26
N SER A 65 -20.31 -18.79 10.22
CA SER A 65 -19.68 -17.59 9.66
C SER A 65 -19.58 -16.46 10.70
N ALA A 66 -20.60 -16.27 11.53
CA ALA A 66 -20.57 -15.31 12.63
C ALA A 66 -19.53 -15.67 13.70
N ALA A 67 -19.41 -16.94 14.06
CA ALA A 67 -18.41 -17.44 14.99
C ALA A 67 -16.98 -17.13 14.51
N ALA A 68 -16.68 -17.38 13.24
CA ALA A 68 -15.39 -17.02 12.64
C ALA A 68 -15.12 -15.51 12.71
N ARG A 69 -16.12 -14.68 12.37
CA ARG A 69 -15.98 -13.21 12.36
C ARG A 69 -15.76 -12.63 13.77
N TYR A 70 -16.62 -12.96 14.72
CA TYR A 70 -16.54 -12.41 16.06
C TYR A 70 -15.44 -13.04 16.90
N GLY A 71 -15.08 -14.30 16.63
CA GLY A 71 -13.90 -14.92 17.23
C GLY A 71 -12.64 -14.12 16.95
N GLY A 72 -12.42 -13.71 15.69
CA GLY A 72 -11.28 -12.87 15.32
C GLY A 72 -11.27 -11.50 16.02
N LEU A 73 -12.44 -10.87 16.16
CA LEU A 73 -12.58 -9.58 16.85
C LEU A 73 -12.33 -9.69 18.37
N LEU A 74 -12.73 -10.79 19.00
CA LEU A 74 -12.50 -11.06 20.42
C LEU A 74 -11.04 -11.40 20.72
N GLN A 75 -10.32 -11.98 19.77
CA GLN A 75 -8.95 -12.46 19.93
C GLN A 75 -7.99 -11.36 20.42
N GLU A 76 -8.17 -10.13 19.97
CA GLU A 76 -7.33 -8.98 20.36
C GLU A 76 -7.67 -8.43 21.76
N ARG A 77 -8.82 -8.83 22.32
CA ARG A 77 -9.39 -8.28 23.56
C ARG A 77 -9.30 -9.24 24.74
N VAL A 78 -9.32 -10.53 24.45
CA VAL A 78 -9.41 -11.59 25.46
C VAL A 78 -8.03 -11.93 26.04
N THR A 79 -7.90 -11.79 27.36
CA THR A 79 -6.70 -12.19 28.11
C THR A 79 -6.94 -13.34 29.10
N ALA A 80 -8.19 -13.61 29.47
CA ALA A 80 -8.54 -14.68 30.39
C ALA A 80 -8.45 -16.06 29.71
N GLU A 81 -7.85 -17.04 30.38
CA GLU A 81 -7.66 -18.38 29.80
C GLU A 81 -8.99 -19.11 29.53
N GLY A 82 -10.01 -18.90 30.37
CA GLY A 82 -11.34 -19.46 30.12
C GLY A 82 -11.93 -19.01 28.78
N ASP A 83 -11.81 -17.73 28.47
CA ASP A 83 -12.30 -17.14 27.23
C ASP A 83 -11.45 -17.58 26.02
N ARG A 84 -10.12 -17.67 26.18
CA ARG A 84 -9.26 -18.26 25.14
C ARG A 84 -9.61 -19.72 24.85
N SER A 85 -9.93 -20.50 25.87
CA SER A 85 -10.36 -21.90 25.72
C SER A 85 -11.66 -22.02 24.92
N LEU A 86 -12.62 -21.11 25.13
CA LEU A 86 -13.85 -21.04 24.33
C LEU A 86 -13.56 -20.73 22.86
N LEU A 87 -12.71 -19.73 22.59
CA LEU A 87 -12.30 -19.39 21.21
C LEU A 87 -11.51 -20.52 20.54
N ARG A 88 -10.61 -21.18 21.26
CA ARG A 88 -9.89 -22.37 20.80
C ARG A 88 -10.85 -23.48 20.43
N SER A 89 -11.82 -23.76 21.30
CA SER A 89 -12.83 -24.78 21.06
C SER A 89 -13.70 -24.48 19.83
N ALA A 90 -14.12 -23.22 19.69
CA ALA A 90 -14.85 -22.74 18.52
C ALA A 90 -14.05 -22.94 17.22
N ALA A 91 -12.78 -22.53 17.21
CA ALA A 91 -11.91 -22.66 16.05
C ALA A 91 -11.65 -24.13 15.66
N LEU A 92 -11.47 -25.02 16.65
CA LEU A 92 -11.35 -26.45 16.40
C LEU A 92 -12.63 -27.06 15.82
N ALA A 93 -13.81 -26.63 16.29
CA ALA A 93 -15.09 -27.07 15.74
C ALA A 93 -15.23 -26.67 14.27
N LEU A 94 -14.87 -25.43 13.90
CA LEU A 94 -14.86 -24.96 12.52
C LEU A 94 -13.86 -25.73 11.63
N LEU A 95 -12.65 -26.00 12.13
CA LEU A 95 -11.66 -26.78 11.38
C LEU A 95 -12.01 -28.25 11.21
N GLY A 96 -12.77 -28.82 12.14
CA GLY A 96 -13.23 -30.21 12.05
C GLY A 96 -14.23 -30.44 10.91
N ARG A 97 -14.79 -29.37 10.33
CA ARG A 97 -15.81 -29.43 9.29
C ARG A 97 -15.22 -29.11 7.91
N PRO A 98 -15.14 -30.09 6.99
CA PRO A 98 -14.57 -29.86 5.65
C PRO A 98 -15.46 -28.97 4.78
N GLU A 99 -16.77 -28.96 5.01
CA GLU A 99 -17.73 -28.12 4.28
C GLU A 99 -17.52 -26.62 4.54
N ASP A 100 -16.95 -26.26 5.69
CA ASP A 100 -16.69 -24.88 6.09
C ASP A 100 -15.27 -24.43 5.72
N ALA A 101 -14.71 -24.94 4.62
CA ALA A 101 -13.33 -24.66 4.18
C ALA A 101 -13.02 -23.15 4.05
N GLU A 102 -14.03 -22.34 3.72
CA GLU A 102 -13.92 -20.88 3.67
C GLU A 102 -13.65 -20.21 5.03
N LEU A 103 -14.00 -20.87 6.13
CA LEU A 103 -13.79 -20.42 7.51
C LEU A 103 -12.46 -20.89 8.09
N HIS A 104 -11.77 -21.85 7.43
CA HIS A 104 -10.56 -22.48 7.96
C HIS A 104 -9.42 -21.49 8.16
N ALA A 105 -9.28 -20.48 7.29
CA ALA A 105 -8.28 -19.43 7.45
C ALA A 105 -8.47 -18.65 8.76
N ALA A 106 -9.71 -18.21 9.04
CA ALA A 106 -10.05 -17.50 10.27
C ALA A 106 -9.83 -18.37 11.51
N ALA A 107 -10.24 -19.64 11.45
CA ALA A 107 -10.02 -20.59 12.53
C ALA A 107 -8.52 -20.87 12.79
N LEU A 108 -7.71 -20.98 11.74
CA LEU A 108 -6.25 -21.12 11.87
C LEU A 108 -5.60 -19.87 12.45
N THR A 109 -6.05 -18.66 12.07
CA THR A 109 -5.59 -17.42 12.70
C THR A 109 -5.83 -17.44 14.21
N LEU A 110 -7.02 -17.89 14.65
CA LEU A 110 -7.32 -18.06 16.09
C LEU A 110 -6.34 -19.00 16.78
N LEU A 111 -6.15 -20.20 16.22
CA LEU A 111 -5.33 -21.25 16.81
C LEU A 111 -3.83 -20.98 16.76
N VAL A 112 -3.36 -20.19 15.79
CA VAL A 112 -1.95 -19.82 15.66
C VAL A 112 -1.55 -18.72 16.65
N ARG A 113 -2.42 -17.74 16.94
CA ARG A 113 -2.07 -16.75 17.98
C ARG A 113 -2.16 -17.35 19.39
N ASP A 114 -3.01 -18.35 19.62
CA ASP A 114 -3.07 -19.08 20.89
C ASP A 114 -1.77 -19.87 21.16
N PRO A 115 -1.00 -19.54 22.21
CA PRO A 115 0.26 -20.20 22.52
C PRO A 115 0.16 -21.73 22.70
N GLN A 116 -0.97 -22.25 23.20
CA GLN A 116 -1.13 -23.69 23.46
C GLN A 116 -1.30 -24.52 22.18
N THR A 117 -1.86 -23.92 21.13
CA THR A 117 -2.18 -24.60 19.87
C THR A 117 -1.28 -24.18 18.71
N ARG A 118 -0.53 -23.06 18.87
CA ARG A 118 0.33 -22.48 17.83
C ARG A 118 1.19 -23.51 17.11
N GLY A 119 2.00 -24.26 17.86
CA GLY A 119 2.96 -25.21 17.28
C GLY A 119 2.30 -26.27 16.39
N ARG A 120 1.09 -26.72 16.76
CA ARG A 120 0.34 -27.74 16.02
C ARG A 120 -0.27 -27.20 14.72
N HIS A 121 -0.78 -25.97 14.73
CA HIS A 121 -1.55 -25.42 13.62
C HIS A 121 -0.75 -24.50 12.67
N LEU A 122 0.41 -23.99 13.12
CA LEU A 122 1.26 -23.13 12.30
C LEU A 122 1.65 -23.75 10.95
N PRO A 123 2.08 -25.04 10.85
CA PRO A 123 2.42 -25.62 9.56
C PRO A 123 1.25 -25.63 8.56
N GLN A 124 0.01 -25.80 9.04
CA GLN A 124 -1.17 -25.78 8.18
C GLN A 124 -1.48 -24.36 7.70
N ALA A 125 -1.40 -23.37 8.60
CA ALA A 125 -1.58 -21.96 8.23
C ALA A 125 -0.54 -21.50 7.20
N LEU A 126 0.74 -21.82 7.42
CA LEU A 126 1.82 -21.48 6.47
C LEU A 126 1.61 -22.12 5.10
N ARG A 127 1.11 -23.36 5.05
CA ARG A 127 0.75 -24.00 3.77
C ARG A 127 -0.36 -23.24 3.06
N LEU A 128 -1.47 -22.93 3.72
CA LEU A 128 -2.57 -22.19 3.09
C LEU A 128 -2.13 -20.80 2.61
N PHE A 129 -1.34 -20.09 3.43
CA PHE A 129 -0.76 -18.80 3.05
C PHE A 129 0.12 -18.94 1.80
N ALA A 130 1.04 -19.91 1.78
CA ALA A 130 1.90 -20.18 0.62
C ALA A 130 1.09 -20.56 -0.63
N HIS A 131 -0.07 -21.21 -0.47
CA HIS A 131 -0.98 -21.53 -1.58
C HIS A 131 -1.82 -20.33 -2.05
N GLY A 132 -1.69 -19.19 -1.37
CA GLY A 132 -2.25 -17.92 -1.79
C GLY A 132 -3.64 -17.63 -1.25
N ASP A 133 -4.05 -18.26 -0.15
CA ASP A 133 -5.28 -17.88 0.55
C ASP A 133 -5.14 -16.43 1.07
N PRO A 134 -5.93 -15.46 0.56
CA PRO A 134 -5.82 -14.06 0.94
C PRO A 134 -6.36 -13.78 2.36
N ARG A 135 -7.07 -14.73 2.97
CA ARG A 135 -7.69 -14.57 4.29
C ARG A 135 -6.71 -14.76 5.44
N LEU A 136 -5.50 -15.25 5.17
CA LEU A 136 -4.42 -15.33 6.15
C LEU A 136 -3.56 -14.05 6.11
N PRO A 137 -3.60 -13.22 7.16
CA PRO A 137 -2.90 -11.94 7.17
C PRO A 137 -1.37 -12.10 7.31
N VAL A 138 -0.61 -11.16 6.75
CA VAL A 138 0.85 -11.11 6.90
C VAL A 138 1.24 -10.73 8.33
N GLU A 139 0.38 -10.00 9.03
CA GLU A 139 0.49 -9.62 10.43
C GLU A 139 0.60 -10.86 11.34
N LEU A 140 -0.15 -11.92 11.05
CA LEU A 140 -0.04 -13.21 11.75
C LEU A 140 1.37 -13.80 11.62
N LEU A 141 1.99 -13.66 10.43
CA LEU A 141 3.35 -14.13 10.20
C LEU A 141 4.37 -13.31 10.99
N ALA A 142 4.17 -11.98 11.08
CA ALA A 142 5.01 -11.10 11.88
C ALA A 142 4.97 -11.44 13.37
N GLU A 143 3.79 -11.80 13.90
CA GLU A 143 3.60 -12.20 15.29
C GLU A 143 4.32 -13.51 15.64
N VAL A 144 4.32 -14.50 14.75
CA VAL A 144 4.95 -15.81 15.00
C VAL A 144 6.42 -15.86 14.56
N PHE A 145 6.88 -14.90 13.77
CA PHE A 145 8.23 -14.83 13.23
C PHE A 145 9.34 -15.01 14.28
N PRO A 146 9.30 -14.37 15.47
CA PRO A 146 10.38 -14.51 16.46
C PRO A 146 10.61 -15.95 16.93
N ALA A 147 9.57 -16.78 16.95
CA ALA A 147 9.66 -18.17 17.37
C ALA A 147 9.88 -19.14 16.18
N HIS A 148 9.51 -18.73 14.97
CA HIS A 148 9.51 -19.60 13.78
C HIS A 148 10.00 -18.86 12.52
N PRO A 149 11.24 -18.33 12.49
CA PRO A 149 11.70 -17.51 11.38
C PRO A 149 11.78 -18.28 10.06
N GLU A 150 12.43 -19.45 10.04
CA GLU A 150 12.62 -20.21 8.80
C GLU A 150 11.31 -20.69 8.14
N PRO A 151 10.34 -21.29 8.87
CA PRO A 151 9.06 -21.66 8.28
C PRO A 151 8.30 -20.46 7.70
N VAL A 152 8.35 -19.31 8.37
CA VAL A 152 7.69 -18.08 7.91
C VAL A 152 8.36 -17.54 6.64
N LEU A 153 9.69 -17.47 6.60
CA LEU A 153 10.42 -17.04 5.41
C LEU A 153 10.15 -17.97 4.23
N ALA A 154 10.13 -19.29 4.45
CA ALA A 154 9.81 -20.25 3.40
C ALA A 154 8.39 -20.04 2.82
N ALA A 155 7.39 -19.77 3.69
CA ALA A 155 6.03 -19.50 3.25
C ALA A 155 5.91 -18.18 2.48
N LEU A 156 6.61 -17.12 2.92
CA LEU A 156 6.68 -15.84 2.22
C LEU A 156 7.31 -15.97 0.83
N ARG A 157 8.45 -16.68 0.74
CA ARG A 157 9.10 -16.96 -0.56
C ARG A 157 8.18 -17.72 -1.50
N ALA A 158 7.57 -18.81 -1.01
CA ALA A 158 6.64 -19.61 -1.79
C ALA A 158 5.44 -18.78 -2.29
N ARG A 159 4.91 -17.88 -1.44
CA ARG A 159 3.83 -16.98 -1.80
C ARG A 159 4.24 -15.95 -2.86
N LEU A 160 5.43 -15.35 -2.71
CA LEU A 160 5.96 -14.34 -3.64
C LEU A 160 6.38 -14.92 -5.00
N ALA A 161 6.75 -16.19 -5.05
CA ALA A 161 7.10 -16.89 -6.28
C ALA A 161 5.87 -17.31 -7.12
N ARG A 162 4.64 -17.17 -6.59
CA ARG A 162 3.44 -17.53 -7.34
C ARG A 162 3.10 -16.47 -8.39
N PRO A 163 2.64 -16.88 -9.59
CA PRO A 163 2.17 -15.94 -10.59
C PRO A 163 0.88 -15.23 -10.14
N GLY A 164 0.71 -14.00 -10.63
CA GLY A 164 -0.47 -13.15 -10.39
C GLY A 164 -0.28 -12.11 -9.28
N ASP A 165 -1.31 -11.32 -9.04
CA ASP A 165 -1.23 -10.09 -8.23
C ASP A 165 -1.06 -10.32 -6.72
N GLY A 166 -1.06 -11.58 -6.28
CA GLY A 166 -0.96 -11.96 -4.87
C GLY A 166 0.38 -11.57 -4.23
N GLY A 167 1.48 -11.57 -5.00
CA GLY A 167 2.80 -11.18 -4.50
C GLY A 167 2.87 -9.70 -4.15
N GLY A 168 2.26 -8.84 -4.97
CA GLY A 168 2.19 -7.40 -4.73
C GLY A 168 1.44 -7.04 -3.44
N ALA A 169 0.32 -7.72 -3.17
CA ALA A 169 -0.42 -7.53 -1.92
C ALA A 169 0.41 -7.90 -0.68
N VAL A 170 1.24 -8.95 -0.78
CA VAL A 170 2.14 -9.36 0.30
C VAL A 170 3.26 -8.34 0.52
N LEU A 171 3.89 -7.84 -0.54
CA LEU A 171 4.89 -6.78 -0.42
C LEU A 171 4.29 -5.50 0.19
N ARG A 172 3.08 -5.12 -0.21
CA ARG A 172 2.34 -3.98 0.38
C ARG A 172 2.12 -4.17 1.89
N ALA A 173 1.66 -5.35 2.31
CA ALA A 173 1.45 -5.65 3.72
C ALA A 173 2.78 -5.64 4.50
N LEU A 174 3.84 -6.27 3.96
CA LEU A 174 5.18 -6.24 4.56
C LEU A 174 5.73 -4.82 4.68
N ALA A 175 5.37 -3.91 3.76
CA ALA A 175 5.78 -2.52 3.85
C ALA A 175 5.16 -1.80 5.06
N GLY A 176 3.93 -2.15 5.45
CA GLY A 176 3.23 -1.56 6.58
C GLY A 176 3.64 -2.11 7.96
N LEU A 177 4.50 -3.12 8.03
CA LEU A 177 4.89 -3.72 9.30
C LEU A 177 5.95 -2.90 10.04
N ASP A 178 5.70 -2.68 11.33
CA ASP A 178 6.67 -2.07 12.25
C ASP A 178 7.58 -3.08 12.96
N THR A 179 7.34 -4.40 12.77
CA THR A 179 8.09 -5.46 13.43
C THR A 179 9.54 -5.54 12.91
N PRO A 180 10.56 -5.16 13.71
CA PRO A 180 11.93 -5.02 13.20
C PRO A 180 12.55 -6.34 12.73
N ALA A 181 12.26 -7.45 13.44
CA ALA A 181 12.85 -8.76 13.17
C ALA A 181 12.51 -9.28 11.77
N LEU A 182 11.23 -9.20 11.37
CA LEU A 182 10.81 -9.58 10.02
C LEU A 182 11.29 -8.55 8.99
N ALA A 183 11.18 -7.26 9.29
CA ALA A 183 11.56 -6.18 8.37
C ALA A 183 13.01 -6.29 7.87
N LEU A 184 13.95 -6.74 8.71
CA LEU A 184 15.35 -6.98 8.33
C LEU A 184 15.51 -8.05 7.23
N HIS A 185 14.60 -9.01 7.14
CA HIS A 185 14.64 -10.09 6.15
C HIS A 185 13.92 -9.73 4.85
N VAL A 186 13.00 -8.74 4.89
CA VAL A 186 12.19 -8.36 3.72
C VAL A 186 13.04 -7.86 2.56
N ALA A 187 14.19 -7.22 2.82
CA ALA A 187 15.11 -6.82 1.75
C ALA A 187 15.59 -8.02 0.89
N GLY A 188 15.78 -9.19 1.50
CA GLY A 188 16.09 -10.42 0.77
C GLY A 188 14.91 -10.90 -0.07
N LEU A 189 13.71 -10.89 0.50
CA LEU A 189 12.47 -11.28 -0.19
C LEU A 189 12.16 -10.36 -1.39
N VAL A 190 12.39 -9.05 -1.27
CA VAL A 190 12.20 -8.10 -2.37
C VAL A 190 13.18 -8.38 -3.51
N ARG A 191 14.44 -8.72 -3.20
CA ARG A 191 15.43 -9.13 -4.22
C ARG A 191 15.02 -10.42 -4.92
N GLU A 192 14.63 -11.44 -4.17
CA GLU A 192 14.14 -12.71 -4.73
C GLU A 192 12.89 -12.50 -5.60
N TYR A 193 12.00 -11.60 -5.18
CA TYR A 193 10.82 -11.23 -5.97
C TYR A 193 11.18 -10.56 -7.29
N ILE A 194 12.13 -9.61 -7.28
CA ILE A 194 12.65 -8.94 -8.49
C ILE A 194 13.32 -9.95 -9.43
N ASP A 195 14.14 -10.86 -8.89
CA ASP A 195 14.81 -11.89 -9.67
C ASP A 195 13.79 -12.82 -10.38
N ALA A 196 12.64 -13.09 -9.74
CA ALA A 196 11.54 -13.87 -10.33
C ALA A 196 10.65 -13.07 -11.29
N HIS A 197 10.62 -11.74 -11.20
CA HIS A 197 9.76 -10.85 -11.98
C HIS A 197 10.54 -9.66 -12.58
N PRO A 198 11.53 -9.90 -13.46
CA PRO A 198 12.43 -8.84 -13.93
C PRO A 198 11.73 -7.73 -14.72
N GLU A 199 10.59 -8.03 -15.32
CA GLU A 199 9.78 -7.07 -16.10
C GLU A 199 8.83 -6.24 -15.22
N ASP A 200 8.60 -6.63 -13.96
CA ASP A 200 7.67 -5.93 -13.06
C ASP A 200 8.39 -5.24 -11.89
N GLY A 201 8.67 -3.96 -12.08
CA GLY A 201 9.16 -3.08 -11.02
C GLY A 201 8.10 -2.53 -10.08
N THR A 202 6.81 -2.70 -10.40
CA THR A 202 5.72 -1.93 -9.79
C THR A 202 5.58 -2.23 -8.31
N HIS A 203 5.48 -3.51 -7.96
CA HIS A 203 5.27 -3.92 -6.57
C HIS A 203 6.51 -3.71 -5.68
N ALA A 204 7.71 -3.88 -6.23
CA ALA A 204 8.94 -3.56 -5.52
C ALA A 204 9.08 -2.04 -5.26
N ALA A 205 8.72 -1.21 -6.24
CA ALA A 205 8.73 0.24 -6.06
C ALA A 205 7.63 0.69 -5.08
N GLU A 206 6.44 0.10 -5.12
CA GLU A 206 5.37 0.35 -4.16
C GLU A 206 5.79 -0.01 -2.72
N TYR A 207 6.49 -1.13 -2.53
CA TYR A 207 7.10 -1.47 -1.23
C TYR A 207 8.03 -0.35 -0.73
N VAL A 208 8.92 0.16 -1.59
CA VAL A 208 9.82 1.26 -1.24
C VAL A 208 9.03 2.53 -0.92
N ASP A 209 8.01 2.86 -1.70
CA ASP A 209 7.16 4.04 -1.52
C ASP A 209 6.46 4.05 -0.16
N LEU A 210 5.90 2.92 0.25
CA LEU A 210 5.23 2.75 1.53
C LEU A 210 6.22 2.76 2.71
N ARG A 211 7.38 2.10 2.55
CA ARG A 211 8.42 2.13 3.58
C ARG A 211 8.98 3.54 3.81
N LEU A 212 9.10 4.34 2.76
CA LEU A 212 9.57 5.73 2.86
C LEU A 212 8.69 6.58 3.80
N GLU A 213 7.41 6.24 3.95
CA GLU A 213 6.49 6.96 4.85
C GLU A 213 6.71 6.65 6.34
N HIS A 214 7.53 5.65 6.69
CA HIS A 214 7.98 5.41 8.06
C HIS A 214 9.09 6.38 8.49
N GLY A 215 9.42 7.37 7.64
CA GLY A 215 10.32 8.46 7.95
C GLY A 215 11.78 8.01 8.15
N PRO A 216 12.54 8.65 9.06
CA PRO A 216 13.96 8.36 9.25
C PRO A 216 14.28 6.90 9.62
N ALA A 217 13.35 6.20 10.29
CA ALA A 217 13.51 4.80 10.66
C ALA A 217 13.63 3.86 9.45
N ALA A 218 13.02 4.23 8.32
CA ALA A 218 13.08 3.44 7.09
C ALA A 218 14.48 3.42 6.46
N ARG A 219 15.33 4.42 6.77
CA ARG A 219 16.65 4.58 6.17
C ARG A 219 17.53 3.34 6.36
N ALA A 220 17.50 2.74 7.55
CA ALA A 220 18.30 1.56 7.88
C ALA A 220 17.96 0.33 7.02
N LEU A 221 16.74 0.25 6.49
CA LEU A 221 16.28 -0.85 5.65
C LEU A 221 16.39 -0.51 4.15
N LEU A 222 15.98 0.71 3.77
CA LEU A 222 15.89 1.11 2.37
C LEU A 222 17.24 1.45 1.75
N LEU A 223 18.15 2.08 2.49
CA LEU A 223 19.46 2.45 1.92
C LEU A 223 20.27 1.20 1.53
N PRO A 224 20.43 0.17 2.38
CA PRO A 224 21.11 -1.07 1.97
C PRO A 224 20.37 -1.80 0.84
N LEU A 225 19.03 -1.82 0.87
CA LEU A 225 18.24 -2.47 -0.18
C LEU A 225 18.46 -1.81 -1.54
N VAL A 226 18.26 -0.50 -1.65
CA VAL A 226 18.39 0.23 -2.91
C VAL A 226 19.85 0.25 -3.38
N THR A 227 20.81 0.40 -2.48
CA THR A 227 22.23 0.34 -2.84
C THR A 227 22.59 -1.04 -3.40
N GLY A 228 22.14 -2.13 -2.76
CA GLY A 228 22.41 -3.49 -3.25
C GLY A 228 21.71 -3.80 -4.58
N LEU A 229 20.49 -3.29 -4.78
CA LEU A 229 19.75 -3.37 -6.05
C LEU A 229 20.40 -2.58 -7.18
N LEU A 230 21.27 -1.61 -6.88
CA LEU A 230 21.94 -0.82 -7.91
C LEU A 230 23.38 -1.29 -8.12
N ARG A 231 24.15 -1.50 -7.06
CA ARG A 231 25.60 -1.69 -7.13
C ARG A 231 26.04 -3.15 -7.07
N ASP A 232 25.43 -3.96 -6.20
CA ASP A 232 25.91 -5.33 -5.95
C ASP A 232 25.37 -6.30 -7.00
N ARG A 233 24.04 -6.28 -7.19
CA ARG A 233 23.36 -7.04 -8.24
C ARG A 233 22.37 -6.09 -8.92
N PRO A 234 22.81 -5.37 -9.98
CA PRO A 234 21.99 -4.35 -10.62
C PRO A 234 20.64 -4.90 -11.08
N ALA A 235 19.57 -4.29 -10.59
CA ALA A 235 18.21 -4.59 -10.96
C ALA A 235 17.98 -4.27 -12.46
N PRO A 236 17.07 -4.99 -13.12
CA PRO A 236 16.77 -4.76 -14.52
C PRO A 236 16.11 -3.39 -14.75
N PRO A 237 16.22 -2.81 -15.96
CA PRO A 237 15.71 -1.47 -16.26
C PRO A 237 14.26 -1.19 -15.85
N PRO A 238 13.28 -2.10 -16.04
CA PRO A 238 11.89 -1.86 -15.61
C PRO A 238 11.76 -1.59 -14.10
N VAL A 239 12.56 -2.31 -13.29
CA VAL A 239 12.62 -2.13 -11.83
C VAL A 239 13.27 -0.80 -11.47
N ARG A 240 14.40 -0.46 -12.11
CA ARG A 240 15.06 0.83 -11.88
C ARG A 240 14.18 2.01 -12.30
N ALA A 241 13.42 1.88 -13.39
CA ALA A 241 12.48 2.90 -13.84
C ALA A 241 11.29 3.06 -12.87
N ALA A 242 10.80 1.96 -12.28
CA ALA A 242 9.79 2.03 -11.22
C ALA A 242 10.33 2.69 -9.94
N LEU A 243 11.55 2.34 -9.52
CA LEU A 243 12.23 3.01 -8.40
C LEU A 243 12.45 4.50 -8.68
N ALA A 244 12.89 4.87 -9.88
CA ALA A 244 13.05 6.25 -10.32
C ALA A 244 11.75 7.05 -10.14
N ARG A 245 10.59 6.51 -10.55
CA ARG A 245 9.28 7.17 -10.37
C ARG A 245 8.97 7.46 -8.90
N VAL A 246 9.27 6.51 -8.02
CA VAL A 246 9.06 6.64 -6.57
C VAL A 246 10.03 7.65 -5.96
N LEU A 247 11.33 7.52 -6.22
CA LEU A 247 12.36 8.37 -5.62
C LEU A 247 12.29 9.81 -6.13
N ALA A 248 11.95 10.01 -7.40
CA ALA A 248 11.68 11.32 -7.99
C ALA A 248 10.24 11.80 -7.79
N GLY A 249 9.40 11.09 -7.04
CA GLY A 249 8.06 11.52 -6.67
C GLY A 249 8.06 12.70 -5.69
N ALA A 250 6.90 13.33 -5.51
CA ALA A 250 6.76 14.49 -4.61
C ALA A 250 7.02 14.15 -3.13
N GLY A 251 6.58 12.96 -2.69
CA GLY A 251 6.68 12.48 -1.31
C GLY A 251 5.92 13.33 -0.28
N SER A 252 5.75 12.77 0.91
CA SER A 252 5.31 13.50 2.11
C SER A 252 6.48 14.29 2.73
N THR A 253 6.20 15.10 3.74
CA THR A 253 7.25 15.76 4.53
C THR A 253 8.19 14.75 5.19
N ALA A 254 7.69 13.59 5.61
CA ALA A 254 8.48 12.53 6.25
C ALA A 254 9.40 11.79 5.26
N SER A 255 8.92 11.51 4.04
CA SER A 255 9.70 10.73 3.07
C SER A 255 10.71 11.54 2.24
N ARG A 256 10.51 12.85 2.08
CA ARG A 256 11.34 13.71 1.22
C ARG A 256 12.86 13.63 1.44
N PRO A 257 13.39 13.66 2.68
CA PRO A 257 14.84 13.59 2.89
C PRO A 257 15.44 12.28 2.37
N LEU A 258 14.82 11.15 2.71
CA LEU A 258 15.31 9.82 2.31
C LEU A 258 15.10 9.58 0.81
N ARG A 259 14.00 10.05 0.22
CA ARG A 259 13.82 10.03 -1.24
C ARG A 259 14.95 10.76 -1.96
N ALA A 260 15.35 11.93 -1.49
CA ALA A 260 16.44 12.68 -2.08
C ALA A 260 17.78 11.93 -1.96
N GLU A 261 18.09 11.37 -0.79
CA GLU A 261 19.30 10.56 -0.58
C GLU A 261 19.35 9.36 -1.54
N LEU A 262 18.27 8.58 -1.63
CA LEU A 262 18.22 7.39 -2.50
C LEU A 262 18.20 7.77 -3.98
N LEU A 263 17.59 8.89 -4.34
CA LEU A 263 17.61 9.42 -5.71
C LEU A 263 19.03 9.77 -6.15
N GLU A 264 19.86 10.32 -5.25
CA GLU A 264 21.27 10.57 -5.55
C GLU A 264 22.03 9.27 -5.82
N VAL A 265 21.79 8.21 -5.05
CA VAL A 265 22.38 6.88 -5.30
C VAL A 265 21.97 6.35 -6.69
N LEU A 266 20.70 6.51 -7.07
CA LEU A 266 20.20 6.10 -8.38
C LEU A 266 20.83 6.92 -9.52
N LEU A 267 20.88 8.24 -9.38
CA LEU A 267 21.47 9.13 -10.39
C LEU A 267 22.97 8.87 -10.58
N GLU A 268 23.72 8.64 -9.50
CA GLU A 268 25.14 8.25 -9.56
C GLU A 268 25.31 6.93 -10.31
N PHE A 269 24.47 5.94 -10.02
CA PHE A 269 24.51 4.66 -10.71
C PHE A 269 24.18 4.78 -12.21
N GLU A 270 23.11 5.50 -12.58
CA GLU A 270 22.73 5.69 -13.99
C GLU A 270 23.78 6.51 -14.76
N GLN A 271 24.48 7.43 -14.07
CA GLN A 271 25.56 8.22 -14.66
C GLN A 271 26.76 7.36 -15.05
N VAL A 272 27.13 6.38 -14.22
CA VAL A 272 28.36 5.60 -14.37
C VAL A 272 28.09 4.32 -15.17
N THR A 273 27.08 3.56 -14.74
CA THR A 273 26.87 2.15 -15.13
C THR A 273 25.56 1.93 -15.86
N GLY A 274 24.43 2.37 -15.30
CA GLY A 274 23.10 1.98 -15.76
C GLY A 274 22.74 2.48 -17.16
N ARG A 275 22.96 3.78 -17.42
CA ARG A 275 22.78 4.50 -18.70
C ARG A 275 21.50 4.15 -19.47
N ASP A 276 20.43 3.81 -18.76
CA ASP A 276 19.22 3.31 -19.40
C ASP A 276 18.23 4.46 -19.70
N PRO A 277 17.85 4.68 -20.97
CA PRO A 277 16.95 5.77 -21.33
C PRO A 277 15.55 5.67 -20.73
N ASP A 278 15.03 4.47 -20.44
CA ASP A 278 13.70 4.30 -19.85
C ASP A 278 13.68 4.74 -18.39
N VAL A 279 14.78 4.51 -17.66
CA VAL A 279 14.96 5.01 -16.28
C VAL A 279 15.01 6.53 -16.26
N LEU A 280 15.73 7.14 -17.19
CA LEU A 280 15.83 8.60 -17.31
C LEU A 280 14.50 9.24 -17.74
N ASP A 281 13.76 8.60 -18.64
CA ASP A 281 12.41 9.02 -19.03
C ASP A 281 11.44 9.00 -17.84
N ALA A 282 11.50 7.93 -17.03
CA ALA A 282 10.74 7.79 -15.80
C ALA A 282 11.07 8.90 -14.77
N LEU A 283 12.35 9.28 -14.63
CA LEU A 283 12.77 10.40 -13.78
C LEU A 283 12.18 11.73 -14.28
N LEU A 284 12.23 11.99 -15.58
CA LEU A 284 11.72 13.21 -16.19
C LEU A 284 10.21 13.35 -15.98
N GLN A 285 9.46 12.27 -16.19
CA GLN A 285 8.02 12.23 -15.95
C GLN A 285 7.67 12.47 -14.48
N ALA A 286 8.40 11.85 -13.55
CA ALA A 286 8.19 12.06 -12.11
C ALA A 286 8.57 13.48 -11.66
N ALA A 287 9.63 14.05 -12.22
CA ALA A 287 10.03 15.43 -11.96
C ALA A 287 8.95 16.44 -12.37
N ALA A 288 8.40 16.29 -13.58
CA ALA A 288 7.33 17.15 -14.07
C ALA A 288 6.02 16.94 -13.28
N GLY A 289 5.61 15.69 -13.05
CA GLY A 289 4.40 15.38 -12.29
C GLY A 289 4.44 15.84 -10.82
N GLY A 290 5.64 16.01 -10.25
CA GLY A 290 5.85 16.56 -8.91
C GLY A 290 6.03 18.07 -8.84
N ALA A 291 6.01 18.79 -9.97
CA ALA A 291 6.43 20.19 -10.04
C ALA A 291 5.61 21.16 -9.17
N HIS A 292 4.32 20.87 -8.93
CA HIS A 292 3.45 21.69 -8.06
C HIS A 292 3.65 21.43 -6.56
N ARG A 293 4.24 20.28 -6.20
CA ARG A 293 4.45 19.86 -4.80
C ARG A 293 5.90 19.99 -4.35
N ARG A 294 6.83 20.23 -5.28
CA ARG A 294 8.27 20.37 -5.06
C ARG A 294 8.70 21.81 -5.34
N PRO A 295 9.67 22.36 -4.57
CA PRO A 295 10.27 23.65 -4.91
C PRO A 295 10.84 23.66 -6.32
N GLU A 296 10.56 24.73 -7.07
CA GLU A 296 10.97 24.87 -8.47
C GLU A 296 12.46 24.60 -8.70
N ILE A 297 13.34 25.12 -7.83
CA ILE A 297 14.80 24.91 -7.94
C ILE A 297 15.16 23.42 -7.96
N ARG A 298 14.50 22.59 -7.14
CA ARG A 298 14.74 21.14 -7.11
C ARG A 298 14.17 20.45 -8.34
N THR A 299 13.02 20.91 -8.83
CA THR A 299 12.43 20.40 -10.09
C THR A 299 13.32 20.73 -11.28
N ARG A 300 13.80 21.97 -11.37
CA ARG A 300 14.76 22.46 -12.37
C ARG A 300 16.04 21.61 -12.37
N ALA A 301 16.65 21.44 -11.19
CA ALA A 301 17.91 20.68 -11.05
C ALA A 301 17.75 19.22 -11.49
N LEU A 302 16.63 18.57 -11.13
CA LEU A 302 16.36 17.19 -11.53
C LEU A 302 16.14 17.08 -13.05
N VAL A 303 15.29 17.93 -13.63
CA VAL A 303 15.04 17.94 -15.08
C VAL A 303 16.33 18.19 -15.86
N HIS A 304 17.13 19.16 -15.43
CA HIS A 304 18.41 19.48 -16.05
C HIS A 304 19.40 18.30 -15.96
N ARG A 305 19.56 17.70 -14.77
CA ARG A 305 20.47 16.56 -14.59
C ARG A 305 20.04 15.33 -15.38
N THR A 306 18.74 15.03 -15.42
CA THR A 306 18.20 13.96 -16.27
C THR A 306 18.47 14.24 -17.74
N GLY A 307 18.27 15.47 -18.20
CA GLY A 307 18.59 15.88 -19.56
C GLY A 307 20.08 15.73 -19.88
N MET A 308 20.98 16.20 -19.01
CA MET A 308 22.44 16.04 -19.17
C MET A 308 22.89 14.57 -19.28
N LEU A 309 22.15 13.63 -18.69
CA LEU A 309 22.42 12.20 -18.84
C LEU A 309 21.90 11.67 -20.19
N LEU A 310 20.72 12.11 -20.62
CA LEU A 310 20.11 11.70 -21.90
C LEU A 310 20.86 12.25 -23.13
N VAL A 311 21.33 13.50 -23.10
CA VAL A 311 21.99 14.12 -24.27
C VAL A 311 23.39 13.59 -24.59
N ARG A 312 23.88 12.62 -23.80
CA ARG A 312 25.14 11.91 -24.09
C ARG A 312 25.05 11.06 -25.36
N THR A 313 23.85 10.76 -25.83
CA THR A 313 23.61 10.10 -27.12
C THR A 313 22.62 10.90 -27.97
N PRO A 314 22.71 10.85 -29.31
CA PRO A 314 21.74 11.50 -30.20
C PRO A 314 20.30 11.00 -29.96
N GLU A 315 20.14 9.70 -29.72
CA GLU A 315 18.84 9.08 -29.44
C GLU A 315 18.25 9.58 -28.12
N GLY A 316 19.10 9.72 -27.09
CA GLY A 316 18.70 10.24 -25.80
C GLY A 316 18.34 11.73 -25.87
N ALA A 317 19.07 12.53 -26.64
CA ALA A 317 18.73 13.93 -26.89
C ALA A 317 17.36 14.07 -27.56
N ALA A 318 17.10 13.30 -28.63
CA ALA A 318 15.81 13.28 -29.30
C ALA A 318 14.67 12.82 -28.36
N ARG A 319 14.94 11.84 -27.49
CA ARG A 319 13.98 11.36 -26.49
C ARG A 319 13.66 12.42 -25.45
N PHE A 320 14.67 13.12 -24.93
CA PHE A 320 14.50 14.20 -23.97
C PHE A 320 13.63 15.33 -24.53
N ASP A 321 13.96 15.81 -25.73
CA ASP A 321 13.21 16.87 -26.42
C ASP A 321 11.74 16.49 -26.61
N ARG A 322 11.48 15.28 -27.11
CA ARG A 322 10.12 14.77 -27.31
C ARG A 322 9.36 14.72 -25.98
N ARG A 323 9.94 14.12 -24.94
CA ARG A 323 9.27 13.96 -23.65
C ARG A 323 9.05 15.32 -22.96
N LEU A 324 9.98 16.27 -23.08
CA LEU A 324 9.83 17.61 -22.52
C LEU A 324 8.62 18.33 -23.13
N VAL A 325 8.43 18.22 -24.44
CA VAL A 325 7.26 18.77 -25.15
C VAL A 325 5.96 18.10 -24.72
N GLU A 326 5.95 16.76 -24.63
CA GLU A 326 4.79 16.01 -24.13
C GLU A 326 4.40 16.47 -22.72
N LEU A 327 5.36 16.57 -21.80
CA LEU A 327 5.11 17.02 -20.44
C LEU A 327 4.68 18.49 -20.37
N ALA A 328 5.21 19.37 -21.22
CA ALA A 328 4.78 20.76 -21.30
C ALA A 328 3.31 20.91 -21.76
N ARG A 329 2.85 19.95 -22.57
CA ARG A 329 1.45 19.86 -22.99
C ARG A 329 0.57 19.30 -21.86
N ASP A 330 0.98 18.19 -21.27
CA ASP A 330 0.11 17.35 -20.43
C ASP A 330 0.12 17.75 -18.95
N VAL A 331 1.22 18.35 -18.46
CA VAL A 331 1.36 18.75 -17.05
C VAL A 331 1.04 20.25 -16.90
N PRO A 332 -0.03 20.61 -16.16
CA PRO A 332 -0.39 22.01 -15.95
C PRO A 332 0.75 22.82 -15.34
N GLY A 333 1.01 24.00 -15.92
CA GLY A 333 2.04 24.94 -15.45
C GLY A 333 3.49 24.54 -15.80
N PHE A 334 3.76 23.31 -16.25
CA PHE A 334 5.11 22.86 -16.54
C PHE A 334 5.75 23.62 -17.71
N ALA A 335 5.00 23.93 -18.77
CA ALA A 335 5.50 24.74 -19.90
C ALA A 335 6.02 26.12 -19.44
N ALA A 336 5.28 26.79 -18.54
CA ALA A 336 5.68 28.08 -18.01
C ALA A 336 6.98 27.99 -17.18
N LEU A 337 7.17 26.90 -16.42
CA LEU A 337 8.42 26.64 -15.71
C LEU A 337 9.59 26.49 -16.68
N VAL A 338 9.44 25.66 -17.71
CA VAL A 338 10.49 25.41 -18.70
C VAL A 338 10.88 26.71 -19.43
N ILE A 339 9.90 27.52 -19.84
CA ILE A 339 10.16 28.82 -20.50
C ILE A 339 10.94 29.76 -19.57
N ARG A 340 10.59 29.81 -18.28
CA ARG A 340 11.32 30.63 -17.33
C ARG A 340 12.76 30.14 -17.15
N TRP A 341 12.99 28.83 -17.03
CA TRP A 341 14.36 28.30 -16.92
C TRP A 341 15.21 28.58 -18.16
N LEU A 342 14.61 28.46 -19.35
CA LEU A 342 15.24 28.79 -20.64
C LEU A 342 15.59 30.29 -20.74
N ALA A 343 14.77 31.17 -20.16
CA ALA A 343 15.02 32.60 -20.13
C ALA A 343 16.09 32.98 -19.07
N ASP A 344 16.03 32.35 -17.89
CA ASP A 344 16.93 32.64 -16.76
C ASP A 344 18.37 32.19 -17.02
N ALA A 345 18.57 31.06 -17.72
CA ALA A 345 19.91 30.54 -18.05
C ALA A 345 19.98 29.93 -19.46
N PRO A 346 19.95 30.76 -20.53
CA PRO A 346 19.86 30.26 -21.90
C PRO A 346 21.02 29.33 -22.30
N GLN A 347 22.24 29.63 -21.84
CA GLN A 347 23.44 28.86 -22.19
C GLN A 347 23.48 27.49 -21.50
N GLU A 348 22.97 27.41 -20.27
CA GLU A 348 22.85 26.14 -19.52
C GLU A 348 21.88 25.20 -20.25
N TRP A 349 20.70 25.70 -20.60
CA TRP A 349 19.66 24.88 -21.21
C TRP A 349 19.86 24.62 -22.70
N ALA A 350 20.61 25.44 -23.42
CA ALA A 350 20.96 25.20 -24.83
C ALA A 350 21.82 23.94 -25.02
N ALA A 351 22.55 23.51 -23.99
CA ALA A 351 23.30 22.26 -24.01
C ALA A 351 22.40 21.01 -23.91
N VAL A 352 21.13 21.18 -23.53
CA VAL A 352 20.24 20.07 -23.14
C VAL A 352 18.95 20.03 -23.97
N VAL A 353 18.41 21.20 -24.34
CA VAL A 353 17.13 21.34 -25.05
C VAL A 353 17.38 21.77 -26.49
N GLY A 354 16.90 20.99 -27.44
CA GLY A 354 17.03 21.31 -28.85
C GLY A 354 16.21 22.55 -29.26
N PRO A 355 16.63 23.31 -30.28
CA PRO A 355 15.94 24.52 -30.74
C PRO A 355 14.48 24.29 -31.17
N SER A 356 14.16 23.09 -31.67
CA SER A 356 12.79 22.74 -32.09
C SER A 356 11.88 22.44 -30.91
N ALA A 357 12.38 21.76 -29.87
CA ALA A 357 11.62 21.52 -28.64
C ALA A 357 11.33 22.85 -27.93
N ARG A 358 12.34 23.73 -27.81
CA ARG A 358 12.18 25.09 -27.27
C ARG A 358 11.05 25.87 -27.95
N ARG A 359 11.07 25.98 -29.29
CA ARG A 359 10.03 26.68 -30.05
C ARG A 359 8.64 26.08 -29.84
N THR A 360 8.56 24.76 -29.73
CA THR A 360 7.28 24.07 -29.51
C THR A 360 6.71 24.36 -28.12
N VAL A 361 7.53 24.36 -27.08
CA VAL A 361 7.11 24.72 -25.71
C VAL A 361 6.65 26.18 -25.64
N GLU A 362 7.39 27.10 -26.26
CA GLU A 362 7.02 28.53 -26.36
C GLU A 362 5.66 28.71 -27.07
N ALA A 363 5.41 27.98 -28.17
CA ALA A 363 4.15 28.02 -28.90
C ALA A 363 2.96 27.46 -28.10
N LEU A 364 3.17 26.39 -27.33
CA LEU A 364 2.15 25.78 -26.46
C LEU A 364 1.69 26.76 -25.37
N GLU A 365 2.64 27.44 -24.72
CA GLU A 365 2.30 28.42 -23.68
C GLU A 365 1.62 29.66 -24.26
N THR A 366 2.07 30.14 -25.43
CA THR A 366 1.43 31.26 -26.13
C THR A 366 -0.01 30.94 -26.50
N SER A 367 -0.25 29.73 -27.03
CA SER A 367 -1.60 29.24 -27.36
C SER A 367 -2.48 29.13 -26.11
N ARG A 368 -1.92 28.65 -24.98
CA ARG A 368 -2.65 28.53 -23.71
C ARG A 368 -3.05 29.90 -23.14
N ARG A 369 -2.19 30.91 -23.26
CA ARG A 369 -2.50 32.30 -22.85
C ARG A 369 -3.50 32.99 -23.77
N ALA A 370 -3.53 32.61 -25.05
CA ALA A 370 -4.45 33.16 -26.05
C ALA A 370 -5.87 32.58 -25.96
N MET A 371 -6.07 31.42 -25.34
CA MET A 371 -7.43 30.89 -25.09
C MET A 371 -8.12 31.68 -23.97
N PRO A 372 -9.23 32.40 -24.26
CA PRO A 372 -9.99 33.05 -23.20
C PRO A 372 -10.62 31.97 -22.30
N MET A 373 -10.41 32.08 -20.99
CA MET A 373 -11.17 31.31 -20.00
C MET A 373 -12.67 31.52 -20.26
N PRO A 374 -13.50 30.46 -20.31
CA PRO A 374 -14.94 30.64 -20.41
C PRO A 374 -15.40 31.37 -19.15
N MET A 375 -15.75 32.64 -19.33
CA MET A 375 -16.36 33.47 -18.31
C MET A 375 -17.63 32.74 -17.86
N GLN A 376 -17.67 32.24 -16.63
CA GLN A 376 -18.92 31.75 -16.03
C GLN A 376 -19.91 32.91 -16.12
N ALA A 377 -20.92 32.76 -16.98
CA ALA A 377 -22.00 33.71 -17.10
C ALA A 377 -22.64 33.83 -15.72
N ALA A 378 -22.47 34.99 -15.09
CA ALA A 378 -23.19 35.36 -13.89
C ALA A 378 -24.68 35.10 -14.15
N GLY A 379 -25.26 34.20 -13.36
CA GLY A 379 -26.69 33.93 -13.37
C GLY A 379 -27.42 35.25 -13.22
N ARG A 380 -28.23 35.61 -14.21
CA ARG A 380 -29.22 36.67 -14.07
C ARG A 380 -30.20 36.21 -13.00
N GLU A 381 -29.99 36.67 -11.76
CA GLU A 381 -31.00 36.59 -10.72
C GLU A 381 -32.25 37.34 -11.20
N HIS A 382 -33.36 36.62 -11.15
CA HIS A 382 -34.68 37.12 -11.51
C HIS A 382 -35.12 38.14 -10.46
N GLY A 383 -35.10 39.42 -10.83
CA GLY A 383 -35.78 40.47 -10.09
C GLY A 383 -37.30 40.28 -10.21
N SER A 384 -37.89 39.59 -9.23
CA SER A 384 -39.34 39.54 -9.03
C SER A 384 -39.78 40.86 -8.38
N LEU A 385 -40.37 41.74 -9.18
CA LEU A 385 -41.11 42.90 -8.70
C LEU A 385 -42.57 42.49 -8.43
N ARG A 386 -42.98 42.56 -7.16
CA ARG A 386 -44.39 42.75 -6.78
C ARG A 386 -44.53 44.12 -6.12
N PRO A 387 -45.51 44.92 -6.53
CA PRO A 387 -46.16 45.83 -5.61
C PRO A 387 -47.67 45.59 -5.52
N ALA A 388 -48.16 45.79 -4.28
CA ALA A 388 -49.49 46.11 -3.76
C ALA A 388 -50.74 45.72 -4.57
#